data_AF-A0AAV1ZG76-F1
#
_entry.id   AF-A0AAV1ZG76-F1
#
_cell.length_a   1.000
_cell.length_b   1.000
_cell.length_c   1.000
_cell.angle_alpha   90.00
_cell.angle_beta   90.00
_cell.angle_gamma   90.00
#
_symmetry.space_group_name_H-M   'P 1'
#
loop_
_entity.id
_entity.type
_entity.pdbx_description
1 polymer ?
#
loop_
_entity_poly.entity_id
_entity_poly.type
_entity_poly.pdbx_seq_one_letter_code
_entity_poly.pdbx_strand_id
1 'polypeptide(L)'
;MNTRYQVFEFCHFKNEGNNYTVSTMHFEDVTCDFVDFTYVRCASEELNKYVSQEIKNFSTALRSQEGPYSGQISLEFYQKKRPWYIAPEVISAWEVWTVKINVITLPNEHERQVYREKMGDVLAEKIFDIVSAMNKYDYVPKIPDQANVNLYFDTSYRDVQPYLFKIEHKTSGPTNPSVGDAVRRLIKDTLAL
;
A
#
# COMPACT_ATOMS: atom_id res chain seq x y z
N MET A 1 -15.58 -15.07 11.86
CA MET A 1 -15.11 -14.02 10.94
C MET A 1 -13.65 -14.30 10.65
N ASN A 2 -13.29 -14.51 9.38
CA ASN A 2 -11.92 -14.83 8.99
C ASN A 2 -11.32 -13.55 8.39
N THR A 3 -10.85 -12.64 9.25
CA THR A 3 -10.25 -11.39 8.81
C THR A 3 -8.92 -11.70 8.15
N ARG A 4 -8.77 -11.36 6.86
CA ARG A 4 -7.49 -11.43 6.16
C ARG A 4 -6.58 -10.34 6.72
N TYR A 5 -5.44 -10.72 7.27
CA TYR A 5 -4.40 -9.76 7.59
C TYR A 5 -3.37 -9.79 6.45
N GLN A 6 -3.14 -8.63 5.83
CA GLN A 6 -2.10 -8.45 4.79
C GLN A 6 -0.69 -8.30 5.38
N VAL A 7 -0.60 -8.26 6.71
CA VAL A 7 0.64 -8.32 7.46
C VAL A 7 0.54 -9.53 8.38
N PHE A 8 1.55 -10.39 8.38
CA PHE A 8 1.70 -11.44 9.38
C PHE A 8 2.82 -11.04 10.33
N GLU A 9 2.71 -11.44 11.59
CA GLU A 9 3.89 -11.48 12.46
C GLU A 9 4.68 -12.74 12.08
N PHE A 10 6.00 -12.64 12.16
CA PHE A 10 6.99 -13.63 11.71
C PHE A 10 6.49 -15.07 11.49
N CYS A 11 6.67 -15.57 10.28
CA CYS A 11 6.65 -17.00 10.02
C CYS A 11 8.00 -17.58 10.46
N HIS A 12 8.07 -18.12 11.67
CA HIS A 12 9.20 -18.95 12.09
C HIS A 12 9.01 -20.37 11.57
N PHE A 13 9.69 -20.70 10.48
CA PHE A 13 9.76 -22.08 10.00
C PHE A 13 10.69 -22.88 10.93
N LYS A 14 10.19 -23.99 11.49
CA LYS A 14 11.00 -24.89 12.31
C LYS A 14 11.84 -25.79 11.39
N ASN A 15 13.07 -26.11 11.81
CA ASN A 15 13.99 -26.97 11.06
C ASN A 15 13.49 -28.43 10.85
N GLU A 16 12.34 -28.80 11.40
CA GLU A 16 11.72 -30.12 11.29
C GLU A 16 10.50 -30.10 10.35
N GLY A 17 10.69 -29.67 9.09
CA GLY A 17 9.69 -29.77 8.01
C GLY A 17 8.99 -28.46 7.61
N ASN A 18 7.85 -28.57 6.91
CA ASN A 18 7.02 -27.42 6.47
C ASN A 18 6.17 -26.80 7.61
N ASN A 19 6.55 -27.03 8.87
CA ASN A 19 5.83 -26.52 10.03
C ASN A 19 6.33 -25.12 10.37
N TYR A 20 5.43 -24.14 10.33
CA TYR A 20 5.72 -22.76 10.72
C TYR A 20 4.93 -22.38 11.98
N THR A 21 5.52 -21.54 12.81
CA THR A 21 4.82 -20.85 13.90
C THR A 21 4.67 -19.39 13.52
N VAL A 22 3.44 -18.89 13.54
CA VAL A 22 3.11 -17.47 13.39
C VAL A 22 2.99 -16.90 14.79
N SER A 23 3.70 -15.81 15.08
CA SER A 23 3.60 -15.12 16.36
C SER A 23 2.43 -14.11 16.38
N THR A 24 2.13 -13.54 17.55
CA THR A 24 1.01 -12.60 17.74
C THR A 24 1.39 -11.16 17.45
N MET A 25 0.90 -10.60 16.35
CA MET A 25 1.12 -9.21 15.97
C MET A 25 0.59 -8.23 17.01
N HIS A 26 1.44 -7.28 17.39
CA HIS A 26 1.05 -6.15 18.22
C HIS A 26 0.47 -5.03 17.35
N PHE A 27 -0.58 -4.39 17.85
CA PHE A 27 -1.25 -3.26 17.21
C PHE A 27 -1.32 -2.08 18.18
N GLU A 28 -1.35 -0.88 17.63
CA GLU A 28 -1.48 0.35 18.41
C GLU A 28 -2.49 1.31 17.77
N ASP A 29 -3.19 2.03 18.64
CA ASP A 29 -4.13 3.08 18.27
C ASP A 29 -3.36 4.38 18.01
N VAL A 30 -3.69 5.04 16.91
CA VAL A 30 -3.10 6.32 16.50
C VAL A 30 -4.21 7.34 16.32
N THR A 31 -4.23 8.32 17.23
CA THR A 31 -5.14 9.47 17.15
C THR A 31 -4.60 10.49 16.15
N CYS A 32 -5.47 10.96 15.25
CA CYS A 32 -5.14 11.96 14.25
C CYS A 32 -5.22 13.39 14.82
N ASP A 33 -4.21 14.22 14.55
CA ASP A 33 -4.19 15.62 15.03
C ASP A 33 -5.18 16.53 14.27
N PHE A 34 -5.43 16.25 13.00
CA PHE A 34 -6.14 17.15 12.07
C PHE A 34 -7.55 16.68 11.68
N VAL A 35 -7.96 15.48 12.10
CA VAL A 35 -9.28 14.89 11.89
C VAL A 35 -9.68 14.22 13.19
N ASP A 36 -10.96 14.28 13.57
CA ASP A 36 -11.46 13.53 14.72
C ASP A 36 -11.60 12.05 14.35
N PHE A 37 -10.46 11.35 14.38
CA PHE A 37 -10.36 9.96 13.95
C PHE A 37 -9.19 9.27 14.66
N THR A 38 -9.36 8.00 14.99
CA THR A 38 -8.30 7.13 15.50
C THR A 38 -8.27 5.87 14.63
N TYR A 39 -7.08 5.50 14.16
CA TYR A 39 -6.88 4.29 13.37
C TYR A 39 -5.93 3.32 14.07
N VAL A 40 -6.04 2.05 13.74
CA VAL A 40 -5.18 0.99 14.27
C VAL A 40 -4.09 0.68 13.23
N ARG A 41 -2.84 0.56 13.67
CA ARG A 41 -1.74 0.07 12.82
C ARG A 41 -0.91 -1.00 13.51
N CYS A 42 -0.12 -1.72 12.72
CA CYS A 42 0.89 -2.64 13.25
C CYS A 42 1.91 -1.84 14.08
N ALA A 43 2.32 -2.37 15.22
CA ALA A 43 3.35 -1.79 16.08
C ALA A 43 4.75 -2.10 15.51
N SER A 44 5.05 -1.55 14.32
CA SER A 44 6.35 -1.62 13.67
C SER A 44 6.83 -0.24 13.26
N GLU A 45 7.91 0.22 13.89
CA GLU A 45 8.49 1.54 13.63
C GLU A 45 9.14 1.62 12.25
N GLU A 46 9.76 0.52 11.80
CA GLU A 46 10.42 0.47 10.50
C GLU A 46 9.40 0.56 9.36
N LEU A 47 8.31 -0.22 9.45
CA LEU A 47 7.21 -0.16 8.48
C LEU A 47 6.51 1.20 8.52
N ASN A 48 6.22 1.72 9.70
CA ASN A 48 5.58 3.03 9.88
C ASN A 48 6.43 4.15 9.27
N LYS A 49 7.75 4.12 9.49
CA LYS A 49 8.69 5.09 8.91
C LYS A 49 8.69 5.06 7.38
N TYR A 50 8.70 3.86 6.78
CA TYR A 50 8.64 3.71 5.33
C TYR A 50 7.32 4.27 4.76
N VAL A 51 6.18 3.82 5.29
CA VAL A 51 4.85 4.28 4.84
C VAL A 51 4.70 5.79 5.01
N SER A 52 5.12 6.33 6.16
CA SER A 52 5.10 7.76 6.44
C SER A 52 5.95 8.57 5.46
N GLN A 53 7.11 8.04 5.05
CA GLN A 53 7.97 8.70 4.08
C GLN A 53 7.30 8.78 2.71
N GLU A 54 6.67 7.70 2.24
CA GLU A 54 5.95 7.68 0.97
C GLU A 54 4.74 8.62 0.97
N ILE A 55 3.99 8.70 2.08
CA ILE A 55 2.89 9.66 2.25
C ILE A 55 3.41 11.11 2.23
N LYS A 56 4.55 11.39 2.88
CA LYS A 56 5.19 12.71 2.86
C LYS A 56 5.63 13.10 1.45
N ASN A 57 6.24 12.17 0.72
CA ASN A 57 6.65 12.38 -0.68
C ASN A 57 5.42 12.73 -1.54
N PHE A 58 4.35 11.94 -1.43
CA PHE A 58 3.10 12.20 -2.13
C PHE A 58 2.48 13.55 -1.75
N SER A 59 2.36 13.88 -0.46
CA SER A 59 1.82 15.17 0.00
C SER A 59 2.64 16.34 -0.53
N THR A 60 3.96 16.20 -0.60
CA THR A 60 4.86 17.22 -1.14
C THR A 60 4.60 17.42 -2.64
N ALA A 61 4.56 16.33 -3.41
CA ALA A 61 4.27 16.36 -4.84
C ALA A 61 2.87 16.93 -5.14
N LEU A 62 1.89 16.60 -4.29
CA LEU A 62 0.51 17.07 -4.43
C LEU A 62 0.41 18.59 -4.18
N ARG A 63 1.24 19.16 -3.31
CA ARG A 63 1.26 20.60 -3.00
C ARG A 63 2.12 21.41 -3.95
N SER A 64 3.09 20.79 -4.62
CA SER A 64 3.98 21.46 -5.57
C SER A 64 3.40 21.65 -6.97
N GLN A 65 2.20 21.11 -7.25
CA GLN A 65 1.57 21.22 -8.57
C GLN A 65 0.85 22.56 -8.75
N GLU A 66 0.92 23.11 -9.97
CA GLU A 66 0.05 24.18 -10.44
C GLU A 66 -1.20 23.55 -11.06
N GLY A 67 -2.40 23.82 -10.52
CA GLY A 67 -3.65 23.26 -11.01
C GLY A 67 -4.51 22.62 -9.91
N PRO A 68 -5.48 21.75 -10.26
CA PRO A 68 -6.30 21.08 -9.25
C PRO A 68 -5.41 20.21 -8.36
N TYR A 69 -5.48 20.44 -7.05
CA TYR A 69 -4.72 19.72 -6.03
C TYR A 69 -5.28 18.31 -5.81
N SER A 70 -5.26 17.48 -6.85
CA SER A 70 -5.75 16.11 -6.82
C SER A 70 -4.67 15.12 -7.23
N GLY A 71 -4.86 13.88 -6.82
CA GLY A 71 -3.91 12.80 -7.07
C GLY A 71 -4.42 11.48 -6.51
N GLN A 72 -3.58 10.46 -6.61
CA GLN A 72 -3.83 9.15 -6.06
C GLN A 72 -2.56 8.53 -5.50
N ILE A 73 -2.71 7.74 -4.45
CA ILE A 73 -1.67 6.90 -3.88
C ILE A 73 -2.16 5.45 -3.90
N SER A 74 -1.29 4.54 -4.29
CA SER A 74 -1.62 3.13 -4.50
C SER A 74 -0.66 2.26 -3.69
N LEU A 75 -1.23 1.29 -2.97
CA LEU A 75 -0.53 0.20 -2.33
C LEU A 75 -0.73 -1.05 -3.18
N GLU A 76 0.34 -1.60 -3.72
CA GLU A 76 0.33 -2.83 -4.51
C GLU A 76 1.03 -3.95 -3.76
N PHE A 77 0.32 -5.06 -3.55
CA PHE A 77 0.91 -6.31 -3.09
C PHE A 77 1.26 -7.20 -4.27
N TYR A 78 2.45 -7.78 -4.24
CA TYR A 78 2.97 -8.58 -5.34
C TYR A 78 3.69 -9.84 -4.86
N GLN A 79 3.99 -10.71 -5.81
CA GLN A 79 4.85 -11.87 -5.63
C GLN A 79 5.93 -11.89 -6.72
N LYS A 80 7.11 -12.39 -6.37
CA LYS A 80 8.22 -12.63 -7.29
C LYS A 80 8.12 -14.06 -7.80
N LYS A 81 8.15 -14.26 -9.12
CA LYS A 81 8.26 -15.61 -9.68
C LYS A 81 9.73 -15.96 -9.80
N ARG A 82 10.09 -17.21 -9.44
CA ARG A 82 11.45 -17.71 -9.64
C ARG A 82 11.83 -17.55 -11.11
N PRO A 83 12.92 -16.84 -11.44
CA PRO A 83 13.38 -16.76 -12.81
C PRO A 83 13.86 -18.16 -13.23
N TRP A 84 13.32 -18.66 -14.34
CA TRP A 84 13.99 -19.73 -15.09
C TRP A 84 15.33 -19.17 -15.60
N TYR A 85 16.36 -20.02 -15.72
CA TYR A 85 17.81 -19.72 -15.79
C TYR A 85 18.33 -18.55 -16.66
N ILE A 86 17.49 -17.87 -17.46
CA ILE A 86 17.85 -16.72 -18.33
C ILE A 86 16.74 -15.63 -18.35
N ALA A 87 15.67 -15.75 -17.55
CA ALA A 87 14.55 -14.82 -17.55
C ALA A 87 14.75 -13.69 -16.53
N PRO A 88 14.34 -12.45 -16.83
CA PRO A 88 14.27 -11.38 -15.83
C PRO A 88 13.31 -11.77 -14.70
N GLU A 89 13.53 -11.23 -13.51
CA GLU A 89 12.62 -11.38 -12.37
C GLU A 89 11.22 -10.92 -12.76
N VAL A 90 10.24 -11.81 -12.65
CA VAL A 90 8.84 -11.51 -12.99
C VAL A 90 8.07 -11.17 -11.73
N ILE A 91 7.63 -9.92 -11.64
CA ILE A 91 6.75 -9.42 -10.58
C ILE A 91 5.31 -9.56 -11.03
N SER A 92 4.46 -10.14 -10.17
CA SER A 92 3.02 -10.28 -10.41
C SER A 92 2.27 -9.65 -9.25
N ALA A 93 1.61 -8.52 -9.51
CA ALA A 93 0.64 -7.94 -8.59
C ALA A 93 -0.53 -8.91 -8.39
N TRP A 94 -0.99 -9.04 -7.15
CA TRP A 94 -2.19 -9.83 -6.83
C TRP A 94 -3.27 -9.00 -6.13
N GLU A 95 -2.92 -7.84 -5.58
CA GLU A 95 -3.87 -6.91 -4.99
C GLU A 95 -3.37 -5.47 -5.08
N VAL A 96 -4.27 -4.53 -5.40
CA VAL A 96 -3.96 -3.10 -5.51
C VAL A 96 -5.04 -2.28 -4.85
N TRP A 97 -4.66 -1.49 -3.84
CA TRP A 97 -5.51 -0.52 -3.16
C TRP A 97 -5.16 0.88 -3.64
N THR A 98 -6.13 1.63 -4.14
CA THR A 98 -5.89 3.01 -4.60
C THR A 98 -6.78 3.99 -3.84
N VAL A 99 -6.15 4.95 -3.18
CA VAL A 99 -6.82 6.08 -2.53
C VAL A 99 -6.70 7.29 -3.44
N LYS A 100 -7.84 7.85 -3.86
CA LYS A 100 -7.90 9.08 -4.65
C LYS A 100 -8.17 10.25 -3.73
N ILE A 101 -7.42 11.33 -3.90
CA ILE A 101 -7.44 12.49 -3.02
C ILE A 101 -7.72 13.74 -3.86
N ASN A 102 -8.60 14.59 -3.34
CA ASN A 102 -8.86 15.93 -3.84
C ASN A 102 -8.72 16.90 -2.66
N VAL A 103 -7.79 17.84 -2.77
CA VAL A 103 -7.59 18.88 -1.76
C VAL A 103 -8.52 20.04 -2.08
N ILE A 104 -9.34 20.37 -1.09
CA ILE A 104 -10.24 21.53 -1.13
C ILE A 104 -9.64 22.67 -0.32
N THR A 105 -9.87 23.89 -0.77
CA THR A 105 -9.54 25.11 0.00
C THR A 105 -10.80 25.57 0.71
N LEU A 106 -10.72 25.71 2.04
CA LEU A 106 -11.83 26.22 2.85
C LEU A 106 -11.64 27.71 3.11
N PRO A 107 -12.71 28.52 3.04
CA PRO A 107 -12.63 29.98 3.10
C PRO A 107 -12.42 30.54 4.52
N ASN A 108 -12.69 29.77 5.58
CA ASN A 108 -12.54 30.23 6.96
C ASN A 108 -12.39 29.06 7.96
N GLU A 109 -12.03 29.40 9.20
CA GLU A 109 -11.81 28.46 10.30
C GLU A 109 -13.09 27.72 10.74
N HIS A 110 -14.25 28.38 10.67
CA HIS A 110 -15.53 27.77 11.02
C HIS A 110 -15.86 26.61 10.08
N GLU A 111 -15.73 26.83 8.77
CA GLU A 111 -15.88 25.76 7.76
C GLU A 111 -14.84 24.67 7.93
N ARG A 112 -13.61 25.01 8.32
CA ARG A 112 -12.57 24.02 8.63
C ARG A 112 -12.98 23.08 9.77
N GLN A 113 -13.58 23.60 10.85
CA GLN A 113 -14.06 22.76 11.95
C GLN A 113 -15.23 21.87 11.53
N VAL A 114 -16.22 22.42 10.82
CA VAL A 114 -17.35 21.64 10.30
C VAL A 114 -16.87 20.52 9.35
N TYR A 115 -15.89 20.81 8.50
CA TYR A 115 -15.33 19.79 7.60
C TYR A 115 -14.48 18.75 8.32
N ARG A 116 -13.80 19.15 9.42
CA ARG A 116 -13.01 18.24 10.26
C ARG A 116 -13.88 17.15 10.87
N GLU A 117 -15.04 17.51 11.42
CA GLU A 117 -16.02 16.57 11.99
C GLU A 117 -16.54 15.62 10.89
N LYS A 118 -17.03 16.18 9.77
CA LYS A 118 -17.52 15.38 8.63
C LYS A 118 -16.47 14.44 8.04
N MET A 119 -15.20 14.84 8.07
CA MET A 119 -14.11 14.00 7.56
C MET A 119 -13.92 12.74 8.41
N GLY A 120 -14.19 12.81 9.71
CA GLY A 120 -14.19 11.63 10.59
C GLY A 120 -15.19 10.58 10.11
N ASP A 121 -16.43 11.01 9.81
CA ASP A 121 -17.48 10.12 9.29
C ASP A 121 -17.10 9.51 7.93
N VAL A 122 -16.53 10.32 7.02
CA VAL A 122 -16.07 9.85 5.71
C VAL A 122 -14.97 8.82 5.86
N LEU A 123 -13.99 9.03 6.75
CA LEU A 123 -12.92 8.06 7.00
C LEU A 123 -13.46 6.77 7.60
N ALA A 124 -14.41 6.85 8.54
CA ALA A 124 -15.05 5.68 9.12
C ALA A 124 -15.76 4.83 8.05
N GLU A 125 -16.51 5.47 7.15
CA GLU A 125 -17.14 4.80 6.00
C GLU A 125 -16.09 4.09 5.13
N LYS A 126 -14.96 4.75 4.82
CA LYS A 126 -13.89 4.13 4.01
C LYS A 126 -13.20 2.97 4.72
N ILE A 127 -13.08 2.99 6.05
CA ILE A 127 -12.62 1.82 6.81
C ILE A 127 -13.62 0.67 6.68
N PHE A 128 -14.92 0.93 6.77
CA PHE A 128 -15.94 -0.11 6.55
C PHE A 128 -15.87 -0.67 5.13
N ASP A 129 -15.62 0.16 4.12
CA ASP A 129 -15.40 -0.29 2.74
C ASP A 129 -14.19 -1.23 2.65
N ILE A 130 -13.08 -0.89 3.28
CA ILE A 130 -11.87 -1.73 3.34
C ILE A 130 -12.19 -3.05 4.02
N VAL A 131 -12.77 -3.05 5.22
CA VAL A 131 -13.12 -4.28 5.96
C VAL A 131 -14.08 -5.15 5.14
N SER A 132 -15.05 -4.54 4.47
CA SER A 132 -16.01 -5.26 3.63
C SER A 132 -15.34 -5.89 2.40
N ALA A 133 -14.42 -5.16 1.76
CA ALA A 133 -13.65 -5.67 0.63
C ALA A 133 -12.70 -6.80 1.07
N MET A 134 -12.02 -6.66 2.21
CA MET A 134 -11.14 -7.68 2.78
C MET A 134 -11.87 -8.98 3.14
N ASN A 135 -13.16 -8.92 3.44
CA ASN A 135 -13.99 -10.08 3.75
C ASN A 135 -14.50 -10.84 2.50
N LYS A 136 -14.28 -10.32 1.29
CA LYS A 136 -14.64 -11.05 0.06
C LYS A 136 -13.71 -12.23 -0.16
N TYR A 137 -14.22 -13.30 -0.77
CA TYR A 137 -13.43 -14.50 -1.13
C TYR A 137 -12.56 -14.27 -2.38
N ASP A 138 -11.59 -13.37 -2.29
CA ASP A 138 -10.59 -13.12 -3.35
C ASP A 138 -9.29 -13.95 -3.14
N TYR A 139 -8.40 -13.94 -4.12
CA TYR A 139 -7.11 -14.65 -4.04
C TYR A 139 -6.21 -14.07 -2.94
N VAL A 140 -5.53 -14.95 -2.21
CA VAL A 140 -4.40 -14.64 -1.32
C VAL A 140 -3.30 -15.65 -1.63
N PRO A 141 -2.01 -15.25 -1.73
CA PRO A 141 -0.94 -16.21 -1.92
C PRO A 141 -0.93 -17.27 -0.82
N LYS A 142 -0.78 -18.53 -1.23
CA LYS A 142 -0.59 -19.63 -0.27
C LYS A 142 0.72 -19.43 0.48
N ILE A 143 0.75 -19.87 1.74
CA ILE A 143 1.97 -19.82 2.54
C ILE A 143 3.06 -20.65 1.85
N PRO A 144 4.20 -20.03 1.50
CA PRO A 144 5.29 -20.69 0.81
C PRO A 144 6.09 -21.58 1.77
N ASP A 145 6.92 -22.46 1.21
CA ASP A 145 7.98 -23.11 1.99
C ASP A 145 9.10 -22.12 2.37
N GLN A 146 9.98 -22.53 3.28
CA GLN A 146 11.11 -21.72 3.75
C GLN A 146 12.02 -21.25 2.61
N ALA A 147 12.19 -22.06 1.56
CA ALA A 147 13.05 -21.72 0.42
C ALA A 147 12.41 -20.67 -0.51
N ASN A 148 11.12 -20.39 -0.35
CA ASN A 148 10.34 -19.49 -1.18
C ASN A 148 9.81 -18.28 -0.42
N VAL A 149 10.04 -18.17 0.88
CA VAL A 149 9.48 -17.10 1.73
C VAL A 149 9.74 -15.70 1.17
N ASN A 150 10.95 -15.42 0.69
CA ASN A 150 11.37 -14.12 0.12
C ASN A 150 10.70 -13.78 -1.23
N LEU A 151 9.97 -14.72 -1.83
CA LEU A 151 9.21 -14.47 -3.07
C LEU A 151 7.83 -13.89 -2.80
N TYR A 152 7.35 -13.98 -1.56
CA TYR A 152 6.02 -13.56 -1.17
C TYR A 152 6.05 -12.52 -0.06
N PHE A 153 7.03 -12.60 0.84
CA PHE A 153 7.16 -11.73 2.00
C PHE A 153 8.43 -10.92 1.96
N ASP A 154 8.35 -9.72 2.54
CA ASP A 154 9.53 -8.94 2.87
C ASP A 154 10.10 -9.40 4.21
N THR A 155 11.33 -9.94 4.18
CA THR A 155 12.03 -10.44 5.36
C THR A 155 13.06 -9.45 5.90
N SER A 156 13.09 -8.19 5.41
CA SER A 156 14.03 -7.20 5.91
C SER A 156 13.62 -6.58 7.25
N TYR A 157 12.32 -6.55 7.52
CA TYR A 157 11.75 -6.00 8.75
C TYR A 157 12.03 -6.91 9.95
N ARG A 158 12.35 -6.30 11.10
CA ARG A 158 12.78 -7.02 12.32
C ARG A 158 11.66 -7.42 13.27
N ASP A 159 10.49 -6.81 13.15
CA ASP A 159 9.34 -6.94 14.05
C ASP A 159 8.06 -7.44 13.34
N VAL A 160 7.99 -7.32 12.01
CA VAL A 160 6.87 -7.76 11.18
C VAL A 160 7.37 -8.45 9.91
N GLN A 161 6.48 -9.19 9.22
CA GLN A 161 6.78 -9.81 7.95
C GLN A 161 5.63 -9.56 6.96
N PRO A 162 5.56 -8.36 6.35
CA PRO A 162 4.51 -8.04 5.39
C PRO A 162 4.67 -8.85 4.11
N TYR A 163 3.57 -9.05 3.37
CA TYR A 163 3.68 -9.42 1.96
C TYR A 163 4.55 -8.40 1.22
N LEU A 164 5.25 -8.83 0.17
CA LEU A 164 5.96 -7.90 -0.70
C LEU A 164 4.98 -6.85 -1.22
N PHE A 165 5.33 -5.59 -0.98
CA PHE A 165 4.48 -4.47 -1.31
C PHE A 165 5.30 -3.31 -1.88
N LYS A 166 4.63 -2.42 -2.59
CA LYS A 166 5.18 -1.13 -2.99
C LYS A 166 4.10 -0.05 -2.90
N ILE A 167 4.53 1.17 -2.64
CA ILE A 167 3.67 2.34 -2.64
C ILE A 167 4.08 3.23 -3.80
N GLU A 168 3.12 3.61 -4.63
CA GLU A 168 3.32 4.50 -5.77
C GLU A 168 2.27 5.60 -5.74
N HIS A 169 2.60 6.79 -6.23
CA HIS A 169 1.65 7.90 -6.30
C HIS A 169 1.68 8.62 -7.64
N LYS A 170 0.56 9.25 -7.99
CA LYS A 170 0.39 10.06 -9.20
C LYS A 170 -0.37 11.34 -8.83
N THR A 171 0.08 12.47 -9.36
CA THR A 171 -0.61 13.76 -9.23
C THR A 171 -1.22 14.17 -10.57
N SER A 172 -2.22 15.03 -10.54
CA SER A 172 -2.96 15.48 -11.75
C SER A 172 -2.18 16.51 -12.58
N GLY A 173 -1.04 16.99 -12.09
CA GLY A 173 -0.15 17.90 -12.82
C GLY A 173 0.50 17.25 -14.05
N PRO A 174 1.12 18.05 -14.94
CA PRO A 174 1.77 17.55 -16.15
C PRO A 174 2.87 16.54 -15.77
N THR A 175 2.63 15.27 -16.07
CA THR A 175 3.65 14.22 -15.99
C THR A 175 4.65 14.49 -17.10
N ASN A 176 5.86 14.97 -16.77
CA ASN A 176 6.98 14.84 -17.69
C ASN A 176 7.11 13.35 -18.02
N PRO A 177 6.97 12.93 -19.29
CA PRO A 177 7.05 11.51 -19.61
C PRO A 177 8.44 11.01 -19.22
N SER A 178 8.47 10.04 -18.32
CA SER A 178 9.69 9.26 -18.07
C SER A 178 10.13 8.64 -19.40
N VAL A 179 11.43 8.66 -19.67
CA VAL A 179 12.02 8.10 -20.90
C VAL A 179 11.54 6.66 -21.14
N GLY A 180 11.21 5.90 -20.08
CA GLY A 180 10.65 4.55 -20.17
C GLY A 180 9.24 4.46 -20.77
N ASP A 181 8.36 5.43 -20.51
CA ASP A 181 6.99 5.45 -21.04
C ASP A 181 6.98 5.87 -22.52
N ALA A 182 7.89 6.75 -22.93
CA ALA A 182 8.10 7.12 -24.33
C ALA A 182 8.57 5.90 -25.15
N VAL A 183 9.50 5.11 -24.61
CA VAL A 183 10.00 3.89 -25.26
C VAL A 183 8.90 2.82 -25.36
N ARG A 184 8.07 2.63 -24.31
CA ARG A 184 6.93 1.70 -24.38
C ARG A 184 5.90 2.08 -25.44
N ARG A 185 5.63 3.38 -25.62
CA ARG A 185 4.75 3.87 -26.69
C ARG A 185 5.33 3.61 -28.09
N LEU A 186 6.61 3.93 -28.29
CA LEU A 186 7.28 3.73 -29.58
C LEU A 186 7.36 2.25 -30.00
N ILE A 187 7.60 1.33 -29.07
CA ILE A 187 7.63 -0.11 -29.37
C ILE A 187 6.23 -0.61 -29.73
N LYS A 188 5.20 -0.12 -29.03
CA LYS A 188 3.81 -0.52 -29.30
C LYS A 188 3.33 -0.05 -30.67
N ASP A 189 3.74 1.13 -31.10
CA ASP A 189 3.36 1.69 -32.41
C ASP A 189 4.15 1.07 -33.57
N THR A 190 5.36 0.55 -33.32
CA THR A 190 6.18 -0.14 -34.34
C THR A 190 5.71 -1.58 -34.60
N LEU A 191 5.07 -2.24 -33.63
CA LEU A 191 4.54 -3.61 -33.75
C LEU A 191 3.10 -3.65 -34.29
N ALA A 192 2.50 -2.50 -34.57
CA ALA A 192 1.15 -2.36 -35.14
C ALA A 192 1.16 -2.08 -36.65
N LEU A 193 2.30 -2.30 -37.32
CA LEU A 193 2.52 -2.20 -38.77
C LEU A 193 2.85 -3.56 -39.38
#